data_AF-A0A7C1AX37-F1
#
_entry.id   AF-A0A7C1AX37-F1
#
_cell.length_a   1.000
_cell.length_b   1.000
_cell.length_c   1.000
_cell.angle_alpha   90.00
_cell.angle_beta   90.00
_cell.angle_gamma   90.00
#
_symmetry.space_group_name_H-M   'P 1'
#
loop_
_entity.id
_entity.type
_entity.pdbx_description
1 polymer ?
#
loop_
_entity_poly.entity_id
_entity_poly.type
_entity_poly.pdbx_seq_one_letter_code
_entity_poly.pdbx_strand_id
1 'polypeptide(L)'
;MYRTRFIAVIFLSLLYLGLSSAGVAGAATQTRPDPMEQLRPFVNEIVGILTDKSLAGKANCRKRRQRVMAAAHERFDFKEMSKRVLGREWRKLSPQQKEHFVTLFTKLLEHAYIGKIEDYSKQTVEFKRQRIRGNRAEVQTVLK
;
A
#
# COMPACT_ATOMS: atom_id res chain seq x y z
N MET A 1 28.35 -5.60 27.69
CA MET A 1 27.18 -5.14 28.47
C MET A 1 26.07 -4.74 27.51
N TYR A 2 25.27 -5.71 27.06
CA TYR A 2 23.84 -5.64 26.71
C TYR A 2 23.42 -7.11 26.64
N ARG A 3 22.77 -7.58 27.71
CA ARG A 3 22.49 -8.99 28.01
C ARG A 3 21.25 -9.42 27.24
N THR A 4 21.42 -10.07 26.10
CA THR A 4 20.32 -10.72 25.38
C THR A 4 20.08 -12.08 26.03
N ARG A 5 19.11 -12.15 26.95
CA ARG A 5 18.66 -13.40 27.55
C ARG A 5 17.87 -14.19 26.50
N PHE A 6 18.52 -15.15 25.87
CA PHE A 6 17.83 -16.24 25.16
C PHE A 6 17.25 -17.18 26.21
N ILE A 7 15.93 -17.10 26.43
CA ILE A 7 15.23 -18.12 27.21
C ILE A 7 15.00 -19.29 26.25
N ALA A 8 15.90 -20.27 26.33
CA ALA A 8 15.65 -21.62 25.86
C ALA A 8 14.55 -22.22 26.74
N VAL A 9 13.42 -22.59 26.14
CA VAL A 9 12.46 -23.48 26.78
C VAL A 9 12.37 -24.74 25.92
N ILE A 10 13.19 -25.71 26.32
CA ILE A 10 13.05 -27.12 25.98
C ILE A 10 11.88 -27.63 26.84
N PHE A 11 10.82 -28.16 26.24
CA PHE A 11 9.92 -29.07 26.94
C PHE A 11 9.82 -30.40 26.20
N LEU A 12 10.10 -31.40 27.01
CA LEU A 12 10.29 -32.81 26.75
C LEU A 12 8.97 -33.50 26.39
N SER A 13 9.04 -34.30 25.34
CA SER A 13 8.14 -35.35 24.85
C SER A 13 7.25 -36.07 25.90
N LEU A 14 5.97 -36.23 25.57
CA LEU A 14 5.17 -37.41 25.95
C LEU A 14 4.36 -37.92 24.74
N LEU A 15 4.88 -39.04 24.24
CA LEU A 15 4.26 -40.17 23.54
C LEU A 15 2.71 -40.14 23.40
N TYR A 16 2.22 -40.08 22.16
CA TYR A 16 1.04 -40.84 21.75
C TYR A 16 1.27 -41.43 20.36
N LEU A 17 1.40 -42.74 20.35
CA LEU A 17 1.38 -43.61 19.17
C LEU A 17 -0.05 -43.57 18.59
N GLY A 18 -0.19 -43.14 17.34
CA GLY A 18 -1.45 -43.14 16.60
C GLY A 18 -1.19 -43.42 15.13
N LEU A 19 -1.69 -44.56 14.68
CA LEU A 19 -1.42 -45.24 13.42
C LEU A 19 -2.09 -44.53 12.22
N SER A 20 -1.36 -44.40 11.11
CA SER A 20 -1.80 -44.42 9.71
C SER A 20 -2.87 -43.42 9.21
N SER A 21 -2.44 -42.45 8.38
CA SER A 21 -2.62 -42.53 6.92
C SER A 21 -1.78 -41.45 6.23
N ALA A 22 -0.99 -41.86 5.24
CA ALA A 22 -0.19 -40.99 4.40
C ALA A 22 -1.12 -40.22 3.44
N GLY A 23 -1.70 -39.12 3.92
CA GLY A 23 -2.18 -38.05 3.06
C GLY A 23 -1.01 -37.12 2.80
N VAL A 24 -0.34 -37.27 1.65
CA VAL A 24 0.56 -36.23 1.14
C VAL A 24 -0.33 -35.05 0.78
N ALA A 25 -0.68 -34.25 1.78
CA ALA A 25 -1.32 -32.97 1.57
C ALA A 25 -0.31 -32.14 0.78
N GLY A 26 -0.50 -32.09 -0.54
CA GLY A 26 0.19 -31.15 -1.40
C GLY A 26 -0.02 -29.79 -0.76
N ALA A 27 1.04 -29.25 -0.15
CA ALA A 27 1.05 -27.90 0.34
C ALA A 27 0.79 -27.03 -0.89
N ALA A 28 -0.46 -26.63 -1.08
CA ALA A 28 -0.80 -25.59 -2.03
C ALA A 28 0.02 -24.38 -1.59
N THR A 29 1.15 -24.17 -2.26
CA THR A 29 1.86 -22.91 -2.20
C THR A 29 0.85 -21.88 -2.64
N GLN A 30 0.25 -21.19 -1.68
CA GLN A 30 -0.53 -19.99 -1.95
C GLN A 30 0.47 -19.02 -2.55
N THR A 31 0.54 -19.00 -3.87
CA THR A 31 1.31 -18.03 -4.63
C THR A 31 0.68 -16.68 -4.31
N ARG A 32 1.28 -15.96 -3.35
CA ARG A 32 0.88 -14.60 -3.07
C ARG A 32 1.05 -13.81 -4.37
N PRO A 33 0.03 -13.06 -4.82
CA PRO A 33 0.14 -12.30 -6.04
C PRO A 33 1.35 -11.36 -5.95
N ASP A 34 2.11 -11.24 -7.03
CA ASP A 34 3.34 -10.46 -7.07
C ASP A 34 3.03 -8.97 -6.78
N PRO A 35 3.72 -8.30 -5.82
CA PRO A 35 3.41 -6.92 -5.47
C PRO A 35 3.57 -5.91 -6.61
N MET A 36 4.53 -6.12 -7.50
CA MET A 36 4.70 -5.29 -8.68
C MET A 36 3.54 -5.49 -9.65
N GLU A 37 3.14 -6.74 -9.90
CA GLU A 37 1.97 -7.07 -10.72
C GLU A 37 0.67 -6.51 -10.13
N GLN A 38 0.53 -6.47 -8.80
CA GLN A 38 -0.63 -5.86 -8.14
C GLN A 38 -0.68 -4.32 -8.28
N LEU A 39 0.49 -3.67 -8.28
CA LEU A 39 0.61 -2.22 -8.35
C LEU A 39 0.46 -1.69 -9.79
N ARG A 40 0.90 -2.47 -10.79
CA ARG A 40 0.95 -2.03 -12.19
C ARG A 40 -0.40 -1.57 -12.77
N PRO A 41 -1.54 -2.28 -12.56
CA PRO A 41 -2.84 -1.83 -13.06
C PRO A 41 -3.24 -0.46 -12.54
N PHE A 42 -3.01 -0.21 -11.25
CA PHE A 42 -3.32 1.08 -10.63
C PHE A 42 -2.48 2.21 -11.21
N VAL A 43 -1.17 2.00 -11.36
CA VAL A 43 -0.29 3.00 -11.99
C VAL A 43 -0.72 3.27 -13.43
N ASN A 44 -1.03 2.23 -14.20
CA ASN A 44 -1.49 2.36 -15.58
C ASN A 44 -2.82 3.10 -15.67
N GLU A 45 -3.73 2.90 -14.74
CA GLU A 45 -5.00 3.63 -14.65
C GLU A 45 -4.76 5.14 -14.44
N ILE A 46 -3.90 5.50 -13.48
CA ILE A 46 -3.55 6.91 -13.23
C ILE A 46 -2.92 7.53 -14.48
N VAL A 47 -1.94 6.86 -15.10
CA VAL A 47 -1.31 7.34 -16.35
C VAL A 47 -2.36 7.48 -17.47
N GLY A 48 -3.28 6.52 -17.58
CA GLY A 48 -4.39 6.57 -18.53
C GLY A 48 -5.28 7.80 -18.33
N ILE A 49 -5.68 8.09 -17.09
CA ILE A 49 -6.47 9.30 -16.77
C ILE A 49 -5.70 10.58 -17.12
N LEU A 50 -4.40 10.62 -16.84
CA LEU A 50 -3.56 11.80 -17.09
C LEU A 50 -3.28 12.03 -18.58
N THR A 51 -3.33 10.98 -19.40
CA THR A 51 -3.04 11.03 -20.83
C THR A 51 -4.29 10.98 -21.72
N ASP A 52 -5.47 10.77 -21.14
CA ASP A 52 -6.76 10.77 -21.82
C ASP A 52 -7.03 12.12 -22.49
N LYS A 53 -7.07 12.11 -23.83
CA LYS A 53 -7.33 13.30 -24.65
C LYS A 53 -8.68 13.94 -24.36
N SER A 54 -9.69 13.16 -23.94
CA SER A 54 -11.02 13.66 -23.58
C SER A 54 -11.02 14.43 -22.26
N LEU A 55 -10.01 14.21 -21.42
CA LEU A 55 -9.80 14.93 -20.17
C LEU A 55 -8.75 16.03 -20.29
N ALA A 56 -8.23 16.30 -21.49
CA ALA A 56 -7.21 17.32 -21.71
C ALA A 56 -7.77 18.75 -21.57
N GLY A 57 -6.86 19.70 -21.38
CA GLY A 57 -7.17 21.13 -21.29
C GLY A 57 -7.64 21.61 -19.92
N LYS A 58 -7.68 22.94 -19.76
CA LYS A 58 -8.05 23.61 -18.51
C LYS A 58 -9.50 23.35 -18.11
N ALA A 59 -10.42 23.28 -19.07
CA ALA A 59 -11.85 23.05 -18.84
C ALA A 59 -12.13 21.70 -18.12
N ASN A 60 -11.32 20.68 -18.39
CA ASN A 60 -11.47 19.35 -17.81
C ASN A 60 -10.61 19.12 -16.55
N CYS A 61 -9.86 20.13 -16.09
CA CYS A 61 -8.94 19.99 -14.97
C CYS A 61 -9.61 19.40 -13.72
N ARG A 62 -10.78 19.94 -13.34
CA ARG A 62 -11.55 19.45 -12.19
C ARG A 62 -11.95 17.98 -12.33
N LYS A 63 -12.42 17.58 -13.53
CA LYS A 63 -12.86 16.21 -13.81
C LYS A 63 -11.67 15.23 -13.78
N ARG A 64 -10.54 15.62 -14.37
CA ARG A 64 -9.30 14.83 -14.35
C ARG A 64 -8.80 14.60 -12.92
N ARG A 65 -8.75 15.67 -12.12
CA ARG A 65 -8.42 15.62 -10.70
C ARG A 65 -9.34 14.68 -9.92
N GLN A 66 -10.66 14.78 -10.10
CA GLN A 66 -11.62 13.91 -9.42
C GLN A 66 -11.39 12.43 -9.74
N ARG A 67 -11.11 12.09 -11.00
CA ARG A 67 -10.82 10.71 -11.40
C ARG A 67 -9.52 10.18 -10.79
N VAL A 68 -8.44 10.98 -10.81
CA VAL A 68 -7.17 10.61 -10.16
C VAL A 68 -7.37 10.39 -8.66
N MET A 69 -8.12 11.27 -7.98
CA MET A 69 -8.39 11.12 -6.56
C MET A 69 -9.24 9.90 -6.26
N ALA A 70 -10.28 9.62 -7.05
CA ALA A 70 -11.09 8.41 -6.90
C ALA A 70 -10.22 7.15 -6.96
N ALA A 71 -9.38 7.01 -7.98
CA ALA A 71 -8.45 5.89 -8.10
C ALA A 71 -7.48 5.82 -6.92
N ALA A 72 -6.96 6.96 -6.44
CA ALA A 72 -6.08 6.98 -5.27
C ALA A 72 -6.80 6.50 -3.98
N HIS A 73 -8.05 6.90 -3.76
CA HIS A 73 -8.87 6.46 -2.62
C HIS A 73 -9.13 4.96 -2.59
N GLU A 74 -9.14 4.29 -3.75
CA GLU A 74 -9.31 2.82 -3.80
C GLU A 74 -8.06 2.04 -3.38
N ARG A 75 -6.86 2.62 -3.52
CA ARG A 75 -5.60 1.90 -3.32
C ARG A 75 -4.78 2.36 -2.11
N PHE A 76 -4.94 3.61 -1.67
CA PHE A 76 -4.22 4.14 -0.51
C PHE A 76 -5.01 3.99 0.78
N ASP A 77 -4.36 3.40 1.80
CA ASP A 77 -4.88 3.40 3.18
C ASP A 77 -4.51 4.72 3.87
N PHE A 78 -5.33 5.75 3.66
CA PHE A 78 -5.14 7.06 4.28
C PHE A 78 -5.21 7.05 5.80
N LYS A 79 -5.93 6.08 6.39
CA LYS A 79 -5.97 5.91 7.84
C LYS A 79 -4.63 5.44 8.37
N GLU A 80 -4.03 4.46 7.71
CA GLU A 80 -2.73 3.93 8.14
C GLU A 80 -1.58 4.88 7.81
N MET A 81 -1.70 5.68 6.74
CA MET A 81 -0.81 6.83 6.51
C MET A 81 -0.91 7.85 7.64
N SER A 82 -2.13 8.25 8.01
CA SER A 82 -2.38 9.21 9.09
C SER A 82 -1.83 8.74 10.43
N LYS A 83 -2.04 7.46 10.77
CA LYS A 83 -1.46 6.83 11.96
C LYS A 83 0.07 6.85 11.95
N ARG A 84 0.70 6.60 10.80
CA ARG A 84 2.17 6.64 10.66
C ARG A 84 2.72 8.05 10.86
N VAL A 85 2.03 9.07 10.33
CA VAL A 85 2.42 10.48 10.51
C VAL A 85 2.30 10.91 11.98
N LEU A 86 1.20 10.56 12.64
CA LEU A 86 0.97 10.94 14.05
C LEU A 86 1.75 10.08 15.06
N GLY A 87 2.18 8.89 14.67
CA GLY A 87 2.98 8.00 15.51
C GLY A 87 2.29 7.69 16.85
N ARG A 88 2.94 8.08 17.95
CA ARG A 88 2.43 7.79 19.31
C ARG A 88 1.15 8.55 19.63
N GLU A 89 0.98 9.76 19.08
CA GLU A 89 -0.17 10.64 19.36
C GLU A 89 -1.48 10.05 18.82
N TRP A 90 -1.42 9.23 17.76
CA TRP A 90 -2.60 8.53 17.23
C TRP A 90 -3.37 7.76 18.31
N ARG A 91 -2.68 7.17 19.28
CA ARG A 91 -3.31 6.38 20.34
C ARG A 91 -4.10 7.22 21.35
N LYS A 92 -3.78 8.52 21.47
CA LYS A 92 -4.44 9.45 22.39
C LYS A 92 -5.74 10.04 21.83
N LEU A 93 -5.91 9.99 20.51
CA LEU A 93 -7.08 10.55 19.83
C LEU A 93 -8.32 9.69 20.02
N SER A 94 -9.47 10.34 20.22
CA SER A 94 -10.79 9.71 20.16
C SER A 94 -11.08 9.17 18.74
N PRO A 95 -12.06 8.26 18.57
CA PRO A 95 -12.48 7.81 17.25
C PRO A 95 -12.84 8.97 16.30
N GLN A 96 -13.58 9.97 16.79
CA GLN A 96 -13.98 11.14 16.01
C GLN A 96 -12.77 12.01 15.61
N GLN A 97 -11.80 12.20 16.52
CA GLN A 97 -10.58 12.95 16.22
C GLN A 97 -9.72 12.23 15.18
N LYS A 98 -9.65 10.90 15.22
CA LYS A 98 -8.95 10.09 14.22
C LYS A 98 -9.56 10.28 12.83
N GLU A 99 -10.88 10.16 12.73
CA GLU A 99 -11.59 10.35 11.47
C GLU A 99 -11.45 11.77 10.92
N HIS A 100 -11.57 12.77 11.80
CA HIS A 100 -11.38 14.17 11.44
C HIS A 100 -9.95 14.43 10.94
N PHE A 101 -8.94 13.90 11.62
CA PHE A 101 -7.55 14.02 11.17
C PHE A 101 -7.33 13.34 9.82
N VAL A 102 -7.84 12.11 9.63
CA VAL A 102 -7.73 11.41 8.34
C VAL A 102 -8.33 12.25 7.22
N THR A 103 -9.53 12.80 7.43
CA THR A 103 -10.20 13.68 6.46
C THR A 103 -9.34 14.90 6.11
N LEU A 104 -8.84 15.62 7.11
CA LEU A 104 -8.04 16.82 6.89
C LEU A 104 -6.68 16.51 6.24
N PHE A 105 -6.02 15.43 6.68
CA PHE A 105 -4.73 15.03 6.13
C PHE A 105 -4.86 14.56 4.68
N THR A 106 -5.91 13.81 4.35
CA THR A 106 -6.18 13.42 2.96
C THR A 106 -6.41 14.66 2.10
N LYS A 107 -7.28 15.59 2.53
CA LYS A 107 -7.53 16.84 1.80
C LYS A 107 -6.25 17.67 1.60
N LEU A 108 -5.37 17.71 2.60
CA LEU A 108 -4.06 18.36 2.48
C LEU A 108 -3.21 17.71 1.39
N LEU A 109 -3.12 16.38 1.35
CA LEU A 109 -2.38 15.66 0.32
C LEU A 109 -2.97 15.91 -1.08
N GLU A 110 -4.29 15.88 -1.22
CA GLU A 110 -4.96 16.18 -2.49
C GLU A 110 -4.58 17.57 -3.01
N HIS A 111 -4.57 18.58 -2.13
CA HIS A 111 -4.20 19.95 -2.46
C HIS A 111 -2.70 20.09 -2.77
N ALA A 112 -1.84 19.43 -1.99
CA ALA A 112 -0.38 19.55 -2.15
C ALA A 112 0.13 18.95 -3.48
N TYR A 113 -0.51 17.88 -3.96
CA TYR A 113 -0.08 17.18 -5.18
C TYR A 113 -0.89 17.53 -6.43
N ILE A 114 -1.84 18.44 -6.29
CA ILE A 114 -2.73 18.85 -7.36
C ILE A 114 -1.99 19.47 -8.55
N GLY A 115 -0.97 20.29 -8.27
CA GLY A 115 -0.13 20.89 -9.30
C GLY A 115 0.62 19.82 -10.09
N LYS A 116 1.08 18.74 -9.43
CA LYS A 116 1.78 17.64 -10.10
C LYS A 116 0.91 16.87 -11.08
N ILE A 117 -0.39 16.77 -10.81
CA ILE A 117 -1.38 16.17 -11.72
C ILE A 117 -1.60 17.06 -12.95
N GLU A 118 -1.56 18.37 -12.75
CA GLU A 118 -1.76 19.36 -13.82
C GLU A 118 -0.53 19.53 -14.71
N ASP A 119 0.67 19.45 -14.12
CA ASP A 119 1.97 19.57 -14.78
C ASP A 119 2.43 18.27 -15.47
N TYR A 120 1.63 17.20 -15.39
CA TYR A 120 2.00 15.91 -15.97
C TYR A 120 2.15 16.02 -17.49
N SER A 121 3.32 15.66 -18.00
CA SER A 121 3.76 15.87 -19.39
C SER A 121 4.01 14.54 -20.09
N LYS A 122 3.14 13.56 -19.85
CA LYS A 122 3.15 12.24 -20.50
C LYS A 122 4.42 11.42 -20.23
N GLN A 123 5.02 11.61 -19.06
CA GLN A 123 6.09 10.73 -18.60
C GLN A 123 5.63 9.27 -18.63
N THR A 124 6.58 8.35 -18.72
CA THR A 124 6.31 6.91 -18.59
C THR A 124 6.78 6.43 -17.22
N VAL A 125 6.10 5.42 -16.65
CA VAL A 125 6.48 4.84 -15.37
C VAL A 125 7.26 3.56 -15.62
N GLU A 126 8.53 3.53 -15.24
CA GLU A 126 9.36 2.32 -15.28
C GLU A 126 9.38 1.65 -13.90
N PHE A 127 9.03 0.36 -13.85
CA PHE A 127 9.17 -0.48 -12.65
C PHE A 127 10.58 -1.08 -12.61
N LYS A 128 11.32 -0.84 -11.53
CA LYS A 128 12.75 -1.22 -11.43
C LYS A 128 12.95 -2.51 -10.67
N ARG A 129 12.70 -2.48 -9.36
CA ARG A 129 12.91 -3.62 -8.45
C ARG A 129 11.83 -3.64 -7.41
N GLN A 130 11.60 -4.81 -6.83
CA GLN A 130 10.78 -4.96 -5.63
C GLN A 130 11.52 -5.66 -4.51
N ARG A 131 11.16 -5.34 -3.27
CA ARG A 131 11.69 -5.98 -2.07
C ARG A 131 10.53 -6.43 -1.20
N ILE A 132 10.45 -7.73 -0.93
CA ILE A 132 9.40 -8.33 -0.10
C ILE A 132 9.99 -8.64 1.28
N ARG A 133 9.28 -8.26 2.34
CA ARG A 133 9.63 -8.53 3.75
C ARG A 133 8.37 -8.94 4.52
N GLY A 134 8.19 -10.24 4.72
CA GLY A 134 7.04 -10.79 5.43
C GLY A 134 5.73 -10.48 4.72
N ASN A 135 4.90 -9.61 5.31
CA ASN A 135 3.62 -9.16 4.75
C ASN A 135 3.69 -7.76 4.10
N ARG A 136 4.89 -7.23 3.89
CA ARG A 136 5.10 -5.93 3.25
C ARG A 136 5.96 -6.08 2.01
N ALA A 137 5.75 -5.20 1.05
CA ALA A 137 6.58 -5.08 -0.12
C ALA A 137 6.86 -3.60 -0.42
N GLU A 138 7.99 -3.35 -1.04
CA GLU A 138 8.39 -2.07 -1.59
C GLU A 138 8.65 -2.27 -3.07
N VAL A 139 8.02 -1.45 -3.92
CA VAL A 139 8.21 -1.48 -5.37
C VAL A 139 8.80 -0.14 -5.78
N GLN A 140 9.97 -0.17 -6.42
CA GLN A 140 10.66 1.03 -6.88
C GLN A 140 10.22 1.36 -8.31
N THR A 141 9.80 2.60 -8.52
CA THR A 141 9.44 3.14 -9.83
C THR A 141 10.24 4.39 -10.16
N VAL A 142 10.37 4.70 -11.45
CA VAL A 142 11.01 5.91 -11.98
C VAL A 142 10.10 6.53 -13.04
N LEU A 143 9.91 7.85 -12.99
CA LEU A 143 9.28 8.61 -14.07
C LEU A 143 10.34 8.95 -15.13
N LYS A 144 10.05 8.64 -16.40
CA LYS A 144 10.88 8.97 -17.56
C LYS A 144 10.18 9.98 -18.45
#